data_AF-A0A833M3R1-F1
#
_entry.id   AF-A0A833M3R1-F1
#
_cell.length_a   1.000
_cell.length_b   1.000
_cell.length_c   1.000
_cell.angle_alpha   90.00
_cell.angle_beta   90.00
_cell.angle_gamma   90.00
#
_symmetry.space_group_name_H-M   'P 1'
#
loop_
_entity.id
_entity.type
_entity.pdbx_description
1 polymer ?
#
loop_
_entity_poly.entity_id
_entity_poly.type
_entity_poly.pdbx_seq_one_letter_code
_entity_poly.pdbx_strand_id
1 'polypeptide(L)'
;GWWHLPACGLDPDGRWPPEPGWLVGNAPLAALSELAGGFGQAAILSGRVGDEARLIWSEAAAQTPPESSLSRSSVITKEATPTGEPSTSKETR
;
A
#
# COMPACT_ATOMS: atom_id res chain seq x y z
N GLY A 1 -15.61 -22.82 2.59
CA GLY A 1 -14.75 -21.65 2.33
C GLY A 1 -14.66 -21.41 0.83
N TRP A 2 -14.39 -20.19 0.39
CA TRP A 2 -14.17 -19.89 -1.02
C TRP A 2 -12.75 -20.28 -1.46
N TRP A 3 -12.58 -20.55 -2.75
CA TRP A 3 -11.25 -20.73 -3.33
C TRP A 3 -10.59 -19.36 -3.45
N HIS A 4 -9.32 -19.26 -3.03
CA HIS A 4 -8.57 -18.02 -3.15
C HIS A 4 -7.10 -18.28 -3.49
N LEU A 5 -6.49 -17.36 -4.23
CA LEU A 5 -5.07 -17.33 -4.55
C LEU A 5 -4.52 -15.93 -4.31
N PRO A 6 -3.24 -15.80 -3.89
CA PRO A 6 -2.60 -14.50 -3.86
C PRO A 6 -2.59 -13.89 -5.27
N ALA A 7 -2.84 -12.59 -5.35
CA ALA A 7 -2.85 -11.84 -6.59
C ALA A 7 -2.10 -10.52 -6.41
N CYS A 8 -1.76 -9.87 -7.52
CA CYS A 8 -1.15 -8.55 -7.53
C CYS A 8 -1.83 -7.71 -8.60
N GLY A 9 -2.48 -6.62 -8.19
CA GLY A 9 -3.01 -5.60 -9.08
C GLY A 9 -1.85 -4.86 -9.72
N LEU A 10 -1.81 -4.87 -11.05
CA LEU A 10 -0.80 -4.14 -11.82
C LEU A 10 -1.51 -3.07 -12.63
N ASP A 11 -1.01 -1.84 -12.54
CA ASP A 11 -1.40 -0.78 -13.48
C ASP A 11 -0.67 -1.00 -14.81
N PRO A 12 -1.39 -1.24 -15.92
CA PRO A 12 -0.78 -1.41 -17.24
C PRO A 12 0.04 -0.19 -17.68
N ASP A 13 -0.31 1.01 -17.20
CA ASP A 13 0.40 2.25 -17.51
C ASP A 13 1.57 2.52 -16.54
N GLY A 14 1.71 1.71 -15.49
CA GLY A 14 2.78 1.82 -14.49
C GLY A 14 2.77 3.11 -13.67
N ARG A 15 1.61 3.80 -13.56
CA ARG A 15 1.46 5.01 -12.74
C ARG A 15 1.32 4.68 -11.26
N TRP A 16 0.83 3.49 -10.94
CA TRP A 16 0.65 3.01 -9.56
C TRP A 16 1.58 1.84 -9.25
N PRO A 17 2.06 1.72 -8.00
CA PRO A 17 2.85 0.57 -7.60
C PRO A 17 2.02 -0.73 -7.67
N PRO A 18 2.65 -1.90 -7.80
CA PRO A 18 1.97 -3.18 -7.67
C PRO A 18 1.22 -3.28 -6.33
N GLU A 19 -0.07 -3.61 -6.37
CA GLU A 19 -0.92 -3.70 -5.18
C GLU A 19 -1.22 -5.17 -4.83
N PRO A 20 -0.76 -5.67 -3.66
CA PRO A 20 -1.09 -7.02 -3.23
C PRO A 20 -2.59 -7.21 -3.02
N GLY A 21 -3.11 -8.35 -3.44
CA GLY A 21 -4.53 -8.69 -3.29
C GLY A 21 -4.78 -10.19 -3.31
N TRP A 22 -6.06 -10.56 -3.47
CA TRP A 22 -6.51 -11.94 -3.55
C TRP A 22 -7.44 -12.13 -4.73
N LEU A 23 -7.20 -13.16 -5.54
CA LEU A 23 -8.19 -13.68 -6.47
C LEU A 23 -9.12 -14.61 -5.70
N VAL A 24 -10.41 -14.30 -5.64
CA VAL A 24 -11.41 -15.12 -4.95
C VAL A 24 -12.40 -15.69 -5.97
N GLY A 25 -12.51 -17.02 -6.03
CA GLY A 25 -13.41 -17.71 -6.95
C GLY A 25 -14.72 -18.16 -6.30
N ASN A 26 -15.79 -18.19 -7.10
CA ASN A 26 -17.11 -18.70 -6.74
C ASN A 26 -17.73 -18.03 -5.50
N ALA A 27 -17.39 -16.77 -5.24
CA ALA A 27 -17.98 -15.99 -4.16
C ALA A 27 -19.08 -15.05 -4.71
N PRO A 28 -20.22 -14.90 -4.00
CA PRO A 28 -21.22 -13.89 -4.35
C PRO A 28 -20.64 -12.48 -4.24
N LEU A 29 -20.97 -11.62 -5.21
CA LEU A 29 -20.46 -10.25 -5.26
C LEU A 29 -20.73 -9.47 -3.96
N ALA A 30 -21.93 -9.59 -3.39
CA ALA A 30 -22.29 -8.91 -2.14
C ALA A 30 -21.35 -9.27 -0.98
N ALA A 31 -20.96 -10.55 -0.90
CA ALA A 31 -20.05 -11.03 0.15
C ALA A 31 -18.61 -10.56 -0.10
N LEU A 32 -18.20 -10.42 -1.38
CA LEU A 32 -16.91 -9.81 -1.73
C LEU A 32 -16.89 -8.31 -1.41
N SER A 33 -18.00 -7.59 -1.62
CA SER A 33 -18.12 -6.17 -1.25
C SER A 33 -17.97 -5.96 0.26
N GLU A 34 -18.61 -6.80 1.07
CA GLU A 34 -18.44 -6.77 2.53
C GLU A 34 -16.99 -7.07 2.93
N LEU A 35 -16.37 -8.09 2.32
CA LEU A 35 -14.97 -8.45 2.57
C LEU A 35 -14.03 -7.29 2.21
N ALA A 36 -14.20 -6.69 1.04
CA ALA A 36 -13.42 -5.53 0.60
C ALA A 36 -13.54 -4.36 1.59
N GLY A 37 -14.76 -4.08 2.07
CA GLY A 37 -15.00 -3.09 3.12
C GLY A 37 -14.24 -3.40 4.41
N GLY A 38 -14.28 -4.66 4.87
CA GLY A 38 -13.56 -5.10 6.07
C GLY A 38 -12.03 -4.98 5.98
N PHE A 39 -11.47 -5.03 4.77
CA PHE A 39 -10.03 -4.87 4.50
C PHE A 39 -9.63 -3.47 4.01
N GLY A 40 -10.56 -2.50 4.00
CA GLY A 40 -10.28 -1.13 3.52
C GLY A 40 -9.90 -1.06 2.04
N GLN A 41 -10.32 -2.04 1.23
CA GLN A 41 -10.04 -2.07 -0.19
C GLN A 41 -10.86 -0.99 -0.91
N ALA A 42 -10.22 -0.28 -1.85
CA ALA A 42 -10.87 0.78 -2.61
C ALA A 42 -11.90 0.25 -3.62
N ALA A 43 -11.63 -0.91 -4.22
CA ALA A 43 -12.45 -1.51 -5.25
C ALA A 43 -12.24 -3.02 -5.36
N ILE A 44 -13.12 -3.67 -6.11
CA ILE A 44 -13.04 -5.07 -6.53
C ILE A 44 -13.10 -5.13 -8.04
N LEU A 45 -12.26 -5.97 -8.65
CA LEU A 45 -12.41 -6.35 -10.05
C LEU A 45 -13.19 -7.67 -10.14
N SER A 46 -14.39 -7.64 -10.74
CA SER A 46 -15.30 -8.79 -10.82
C SER A 46 -15.59 -9.20 -12.26
N GLY A 47 -15.51 -10.49 -12.57
CA GLY A 47 -15.78 -11.01 -13.90
C GLY A 47 -15.94 -12.52 -13.90
N ARG A 48 -16.39 -13.05 -15.03
CA ARG A 48 -16.34 -14.48 -15.32
C ARG A 48 -15.19 -14.75 -16.27
N VAL A 49 -14.65 -15.96 -16.23
CA VAL A 49 -13.62 -16.39 -17.17
C VAL A 49 -14.17 -16.32 -18.59
N GLY A 50 -13.47 -15.60 -19.47
CA GLY A 50 -13.89 -15.36 -20.85
C GLY A 50 -14.71 -14.08 -21.07
N ASP A 51 -15.17 -13.44 -19.99
CA ASP A 51 -15.90 -12.17 -20.06
C ASP A 51 -15.00 -11.00 -19.66
N GLU A 52 -15.41 -9.78 -20.04
CA GLU A 52 -14.77 -8.55 -19.58
C GLU A 52 -15.01 -8.35 -18.07
N ALA A 53 -13.93 -8.05 -17.35
CA ALA A 53 -14.00 -7.75 -15.93
C ALA A 53 -14.49 -6.32 -15.68
N ARG A 54 -15.25 -6.13 -14.61
CA ARG A 54 -15.83 -4.84 -14.21
C ARG A 54 -15.22 -4.39 -12.89
N LEU A 55 -14.81 -3.13 -12.85
CA LEU A 55 -14.38 -2.48 -11.62
C LEU A 55 -15.59 -2.04 -10.81
N ILE A 56 -15.62 -2.41 -9.54
CA ILE A 56 -16.70 -2.13 -8.59
C ILE A 56 -16.09 -1.39 -7.41
N TRP A 57 -16.48 -0.13 -7.22
CA TRP A 57 -15.97 0.69 -6.13
C TRP A 57 -16.59 0.28 -4.80
N SER A 58 -15.77 0.22 -3.76
CA SER A 58 -16.23 -0.05 -2.40
C SER A 58 -16.80 1.21 -1.79
N GLU A 59 -18.02 1.15 -1.27
CA GLU A 59 -18.62 2.27 -0.51
C GLU A 59 -17.78 2.64 0.72
N ALA A 60 -17.12 1.66 1.35
CA ALA A 60 -16.26 1.88 2.53
C ALA A 60 -15.05 2.78 2.23
N ALA A 61 -14.57 2.79 0.98
CA ALA A 61 -13.48 3.64 0.55
C ALA A 61 -13.87 5.13 0.58
N ALA A 62 -15.14 5.46 0.35
CA ALA A 62 -15.66 6.83 0.44
C ALA A 62 -15.80 7.32 1.90
N GLN A 63 -15.78 6.41 2.87
CA GLN A 63 -16.09 6.69 4.28
C GLN A 63 -14.85 6.75 5.19
N THR A 64 -13.65 6.59 4.63
CA THR A 64 -12.40 6.66 5.40
C THR A 64 -11.63 7.94 5.07
N PRO A 65 -11.65 8.98 5.93
CA PRO A 65 -10.59 9.97 5.91
C PRO A 65 -9.27 9.28 6.29
N PRO A 66 -8.12 9.64 5.69
CA PRO A 66 -6.82 9.11 6.08
C PRO A 66 -6.36 9.75 7.39
N GLU A 67 -7.07 9.53 8.49
CA GLU A 67 -6.66 9.94 9.84
C GLU A 67 -6.56 8.71 10.76
N SER A 68 -5.70 7.76 10.40
CA SER A 68 -5.18 6.75 11.35
C SER A 68 -3.92 6.03 10.87
N SER A 69 -3.48 6.18 9.61
CA SER A 69 -2.25 5.54 9.12
C SER A 69 -0.99 6.42 9.17
N LEU A 70 -1.09 7.65 9.69
CA LEU A 70 0.04 8.52 10.00
C LEU A 70 0.22 8.63 11.52
N SER A 71 0.62 7.53 12.15
CA SER A 71 1.29 7.62 13.44
C SER A 71 2.37 6.55 13.60
N ARG A 72 3.61 7.07 13.62
CA ARG A 72 4.90 6.44 13.97
C ARG A 72 5.51 5.56 12.86
N SER A 73 6.63 5.91 12.23
CA SER A 73 7.83 6.49 12.84
C SER A 73 8.58 7.42 11.89
N SER A 74 8.54 8.72 12.19
CA SER A 74 9.66 9.60 11.87
C SER A 74 10.75 9.37 12.92
N VAL A 75 11.71 8.50 12.63
CA VAL A 75 13.05 8.60 13.23
C VAL A 75 13.93 9.19 12.14
N ILE A 76 13.88 10.52 12.01
CA ILE A 76 14.96 11.29 11.42
C ILE A 76 15.77 11.79 12.61
N THR A 77 16.79 11.03 12.99
CA THR A 77 17.90 11.60 13.76
C THR A 77 18.83 12.24 12.74
N LYS A 78 18.68 13.56 12.59
CA LYS A 78 19.79 14.41 12.16
C LYS A 78 20.73 14.62 13.36
N GLU A 79 21.98 14.89 13.04
CA GLU A 79 23.15 15.19 13.90
C GLU A 79 24.00 13.96 14.26
N ALA A 80 25.33 13.96 14.06
CA ALA A 80 26.25 15.04 13.78
C ALA A 80 27.44 14.55 12.93
N THR A 81 27.82 15.35 11.94
CA THR A 81 29.16 15.36 11.36
C THR A 81 30.15 15.73 12.45
N PRO A 82 31.22 14.96 12.73
CA PRO A 82 32.31 15.46 13.55
C PRO A 82 33.13 16.46 12.73
N THR A 83 32.82 17.75 12.91
CA THR A 83 33.78 18.83 12.63
C THR A 83 34.75 18.90 13.80
N GLY A 84 36.03 18.74 13.52
CA GLY A 84 37.07 19.03 14.52
C GLY A 84 38.39 18.36 14.21
N GLU A 85 39.08 18.81 13.15
CA GLU A 85 40.54 18.76 13.15
C GLU A 85 41.05 19.66 14.29
N PRO A 86 41.84 19.17 15.26
CA PRO A 86 42.66 20.06 16.06
C PRO A 86 43.88 20.47 15.22
N SER A 87 43.76 21.60 14.53
CA SER A 87 44.94 22.41 14.19
C SER A 87 45.38 23.14 15.47
N THR A 88 46.45 22.65 16.10
CA THR A 88 47.28 23.47 16.98
C THR A 88 48.71 23.42 16.46
N SER A 89 49.19 24.61 16.17
CA SER A 89 50.46 24.97 15.56
C SER A 89 51.68 24.72 16.46
N LYS A 90 52.86 24.93 15.83
CA LYS A 90 54.16 25.34 16.41
C LYS A 90 55.00 24.21 17.02
N GLU A 91 56.32 24.09 16.83
CA GLU A 91 57.37 24.94 16.25
C GLU A 91 58.71 24.17 16.36
N THR A 92 59.71 24.50 15.51
CA THR A 92 61.18 24.26 15.68
C THR A 92 61.68 22.80 15.73
N ARG A 93 62.75 22.39 15.03
CA ARG A 93 64.00 23.04 14.63
C ARG A 93 64.66 22.24 13.50
#